data_AF-A0A7Y5PX76-F1
#
_entry.id   AF-A0A7Y5PX76-F1
#
_cell.length_a   1.000
_cell.length_b   1.000
_cell.length_c   1.000
_cell.angle_alpha   90.00
_cell.angle_beta   90.00
_cell.angle_gamma   90.00
#
_symmetry.space_group_name_H-M   'P 1'
#
loop_
_entity.id
_entity.type
_entity.pdbx_description
1 polymer ?
#
loop_
_entity_poly.entity_id
_entity_poly.type
_entity_poly.pdbx_seq_one_letter_code
_entity_poly.pdbx_strand_id
1 'polypeptide(L)'
;MSQHEVIEVEGGVPIKAWVRGVAFEESARRQLHNVARLPFVHGWVAAMPDVHFGIGATVGSVIPTVGAVVPAAVGVDIGCGMMAVRTSLAAGDLPESL
;
A
#
# COMPACT_ATOMS: atom_id res chain seq x y z
N MET A 1 8.10 7.01 -18.14
CA MET A 1 6.77 6.38 -18.28
C MET A 1 6.60 5.42 -17.11
N SER A 2 5.67 5.65 -16.18
CA SER A 2 5.49 4.73 -15.05
C SER A 2 4.72 3.49 -15.52
N GLN A 3 5.38 2.33 -15.53
CA GLN A 3 4.80 1.07 -16.03
C GLN A 3 4.04 0.33 -14.91
N HIS A 4 2.92 0.90 -14.47
CA HIS A 4 1.97 0.19 -13.61
C HIS A 4 0.99 -0.61 -14.45
N GLU A 5 0.51 -1.73 -13.91
CA GLU A 5 -0.59 -2.49 -14.47
C GLU A 5 -1.91 -1.82 -14.07
N VAL A 6 -2.85 -1.72 -15.00
CA VAL A 6 -4.22 -1.26 -14.72
C VAL A 6 -5.12 -2.49 -14.68
N ILE A 7 -5.74 -2.73 -13.53
CA ILE A 7 -6.67 -3.83 -13.32
C ILE A 7 -8.07 -3.21 -13.25
N GLU A 8 -8.89 -3.49 -14.24
CA GLU A 8 -10.28 -3.05 -14.27
C GLU A 8 -11.11 -3.84 -13.26
N VAL A 9 -11.98 -3.13 -12.53
CA VAL A 9 -12.85 -3.72 -11.51
C VAL A 9 -14.30 -3.45 -11.85
N GLU A 10 -15.03 -4.50 -12.21
CA GLU A 10 -16.46 -4.41 -12.45
C GLU A 10 -17.19 -3.89 -11.20
N GLY A 11 -18.01 -2.86 -11.38
CA GLY A 11 -18.78 -2.22 -10.31
C GLY A 11 -17.95 -1.38 -9.34
N GLY A 12 -16.72 -0.99 -9.70
CA GLY A 12 -15.82 -0.21 -8.86
C GLY A 12 -14.90 0.72 -9.64
N VAL A 13 -13.91 1.28 -8.96
CA VAL A 13 -12.82 2.05 -9.57
C VAL A 13 -11.68 1.12 -10.04
N PRO A 14 -10.87 1.50 -11.04
CA PRO A 14 -9.71 0.70 -11.42
C PRO A 14 -8.65 0.61 -10.31
N ILE A 15 -7.81 -0.41 -10.37
CA ILE A 15 -6.62 -0.55 -9.53
C ILE A 15 -5.38 -0.28 -10.37
N LYS A 16 -4.46 0.56 -9.88
CA LYS A 16 -3.13 0.77 -10.46
C LYS A 16 -2.09 0.03 -9.62
N ALA A 17 -1.45 -0.98 -10.19
CA ALA A 17 -0.56 -1.90 -9.47
C ALA A 17 0.89 -1.82 -9.94
N TRP A 18 1.83 -1.58 -9.01
CA TRP A 18 3.27 -1.58 -9.24
C TRP A 18 3.90 -2.90 -8.80
N VAL A 19 3.42 -4.01 -9.36
CA VAL A 19 3.70 -5.38 -8.86
C VAL A 19 4.51 -6.23 -9.85
N ARG A 20 5.08 -5.60 -10.89
CA ARG A 20 5.85 -6.33 -11.89
C ARG A 20 7.15 -6.88 -11.29
N GLY A 21 7.32 -8.20 -11.37
CA GLY A 21 8.53 -8.87 -10.90
C GLY A 21 8.55 -9.15 -9.39
N VAL A 22 7.44 -8.94 -8.69
CA VAL A 22 7.27 -9.26 -7.27
C VAL A 22 6.08 -10.20 -7.06
N ALA A 23 6.06 -10.88 -5.93
CA ALA A 23 4.92 -11.73 -5.56
C ALA A 23 3.68 -10.87 -5.35
N PHE A 24 2.54 -11.32 -5.89
CA PHE A 24 1.25 -10.65 -5.69
C PHE A 24 0.18 -11.70 -5.41
N GLU A 25 -0.07 -11.92 -4.13
CA GLU A 25 -0.95 -12.96 -3.61
C GLU A 25 -2.40 -12.79 -4.06
N GLU A 26 -3.07 -13.90 -4.32
CA GLU A 26 -4.49 -13.90 -4.73
C GLU A 26 -5.43 -13.36 -3.64
N SER A 27 -5.09 -13.60 -2.37
CA SER A 27 -5.77 -13.01 -1.21
C SER A 27 -5.72 -11.48 -1.25
N ALA A 28 -4.55 -10.90 -1.51
CA ALA A 28 -4.35 -9.45 -1.63
C ALA A 28 -5.09 -8.89 -2.86
N ARG A 29 -5.03 -9.58 -4.01
CA ARG A 29 -5.78 -9.23 -5.23
C ARG A 29 -7.27 -9.12 -4.95
N ARG A 30 -7.85 -10.16 -4.36
CA ARG A 30 -9.29 -10.19 -4.01
C ARG A 30 -9.65 -9.09 -3.02
N GLN A 31 -8.79 -8.82 -2.03
CA GLN A 31 -9.01 -7.73 -1.08
C GLN A 31 -9.03 -6.36 -1.77
N LEU A 32 -8.10 -6.10 -2.70
CA LEU A 32 -8.08 -4.87 -3.49
C LEU A 32 -9.35 -4.73 -4.35
N HIS A 33 -9.80 -5.81 -5.00
CA HIS A 33 -11.06 -5.81 -5.75
C HIS A 33 -12.27 -5.45 -4.88
N ASN A 34 -12.34 -5.98 -3.66
CA ASN A 34 -13.42 -5.66 -2.72
C ASN A 34 -13.38 -4.18 -2.31
N VAL A 35 -12.19 -3.66 -2.00
CA VAL A 35 -11.99 -2.25 -1.62
C VAL A 35 -12.35 -1.32 -2.78
N ALA A 36 -11.92 -1.63 -4.00
CA ALA A 36 -12.17 -0.82 -5.18
C ALA A 36 -13.66 -0.69 -5.55
N ARG A 37 -14.52 -1.59 -5.06
CA ARG A 37 -15.98 -1.56 -5.23
C ARG A 37 -16.71 -0.74 -4.17
N LEU A 38 -16.02 -0.23 -3.15
CA LEU A 38 -16.66 0.57 -2.10
C LEU A 38 -17.14 1.91 -2.69
N PRO A 39 -18.38 2.36 -2.37
CA PRO A 39 -19.05 3.46 -3.07
C PRO A 39 -18.41 4.84 -2.84
N PHE A 40 -17.53 4.95 -1.84
CA PHE A 40 -16.85 6.20 -1.46
C PHE A 40 -15.39 6.23 -1.92
N VAL A 41 -14.88 5.20 -2.60
CA VAL A 41 -13.52 5.21 -3.17
C VAL A 41 -13.51 6.02 -4.46
N HIS A 42 -12.52 6.90 -4.61
CA HIS A 42 -12.51 7.91 -5.66
C HIS A 42 -11.30 7.78 -6.60
N GLY A 43 -11.54 7.76 -7.91
CA GLY A 43 -10.48 7.72 -8.91
C GLY A 43 -9.91 6.32 -9.15
N TRP A 44 -9.02 5.85 -8.28
CA TRP A 44 -8.42 4.50 -8.35
C TRP A 44 -7.83 4.07 -7.00
N VAL A 45 -7.73 2.76 -6.77
CA VAL A 45 -6.88 2.21 -5.71
C VAL A 45 -5.46 2.03 -6.26
N ALA A 46 -4.42 2.35 -5.49
CA ALA A 46 -3.05 2.06 -5.88
C ALA A 46 -2.45 0.94 -5.02
N ALA A 47 -1.78 -0.02 -5.65
CA ALA A 47 -1.09 -1.13 -4.98
C ALA A 47 0.42 -1.02 -5.23
N MET A 48 1.18 -0.98 -4.13
CA MET A 48 2.65 -0.85 -4.13
C MET A 48 3.32 -2.22 -4.33
N PRO A 49 4.63 -2.28 -4.63
CA PRO A 49 5.34 -3.54 -4.84
C PRO A 49 5.38 -4.48 -3.63
N ASP A 50 5.18 -3.96 -2.41
CA ASP A 50 5.14 -4.70 -1.15
C ASP A 50 3.71 -5.10 -0.73
N VAL A 51 2.74 -4.99 -1.64
CA VAL A 51 1.33 -5.28 -1.37
C VAL A 51 1.12 -6.73 -0.92
N HIS A 52 0.41 -6.90 0.19
CA HIS A 52 0.07 -8.21 0.72
C HIS A 52 -1.25 -8.16 1.51
N PHE A 53 -1.79 -9.34 1.80
CA PHE A 53 -3.05 -9.45 2.52
C PHE A 53 -2.96 -8.83 3.91
N GLY A 54 -3.93 -7.99 4.27
CA GLY A 54 -4.02 -7.35 5.57
C GLY A 54 -5.35 -7.61 6.27
N ILE A 55 -5.44 -7.20 7.53
CA ILE A 55 -6.67 -7.28 8.32
C ILE A 55 -7.53 -6.05 8.00
N GLY A 56 -8.67 -6.27 7.35
CA GLY A 56 -9.58 -5.20 6.93
C GLY A 56 -9.25 -4.65 5.55
N ALA A 57 -8.09 -4.00 5.39
CA ALA A 57 -7.60 -3.51 4.10
C ALA A 57 -6.24 -4.12 3.74
N THR A 58 -5.87 -4.01 2.46
CA THR A 58 -4.60 -4.51 1.93
C THR A 58 -3.44 -3.63 2.42
N VAL A 59 -2.37 -4.24 2.94
CA VAL A 59 -1.14 -3.51 3.27
C VAL A 59 -0.41 -3.13 1.98
N GLY A 60 0.29 -1.99 1.97
CA GLY A 60 0.95 -1.50 0.75
C GLY A 60 -0.03 -0.96 -0.29
N SER A 61 -1.17 -0.40 0.15
CA SER A 61 -2.16 0.20 -0.74
C SER A 61 -2.50 1.64 -0.39
N VAL A 62 -2.93 2.42 -1.39
CA VAL A 62 -3.48 3.77 -1.23
C VAL A 62 -4.93 3.75 -1.68
N ILE A 63 -5.83 4.12 -0.77
CA ILE A 63 -7.28 4.05 -0.95
C ILE A 63 -7.86 5.47 -0.78
N PRO A 64 -7.94 6.26 -1.86
CA PRO A 64 -8.53 7.59 -1.81
C PRO A 64 -10.04 7.51 -1.59
N THR A 65 -10.56 8.23 -0.59
CA THR A 65 -11.99 8.26 -0.26
C THR A 65 -12.55 9.69 -0.30
N VAL A 66 -13.84 9.81 -0.61
CA VAL A 66 -14.59 11.07 -0.52
C VAL A 66 -15.75 10.90 0.46
N GLY A 67 -15.83 11.76 1.47
CA GLY A 67 -16.92 11.74 2.46
C GLY A 67 -16.90 10.54 3.43
N ALA A 68 -15.82 9.76 3.46
CA ALA A 68 -15.68 8.61 4.33
C ALA A 68 -14.24 8.47 4.87
N VAL A 69 -14.12 7.97 6.10
CA VAL A 69 -12.86 7.53 6.71
C VAL A 69 -12.97 6.04 6.99
N VAL A 70 -11.92 5.28 6.68
CA VAL A 70 -11.88 3.81 6.88
C VAL A 70 -10.75 3.49 7.87
N PRO A 71 -11.03 3.36 9.19
CA PRO A 71 -9.99 3.12 10.19
C PRO A 71 -9.15 1.87 9.91
N ALA A 72 -9.78 0.80 9.42
CA ALA A 72 -9.08 -0.45 9.07
C ALA A 72 -8.09 -0.29 7.89
N ALA A 73 -8.24 0.76 7.07
CA ALA A 73 -7.29 1.08 6.00
C ALA A 73 -6.06 1.87 6.49
N VAL A 74 -6.14 2.47 7.68
CA VAL A 74 -4.99 3.12 8.33
C VAL A 74 -4.09 2.07 8.97
N GLY A 75 -4.68 1.00 9.52
CA GLY A 75 -3.98 -0.05 10.25
C GLY A 75 -4.21 0.04 11.75
N VAL A 76 -3.86 -1.04 12.46
CA VAL A 76 -4.03 -1.15 13.92
C VAL A 76 -3.00 -0.32 14.69
N ASP A 77 -1.80 -0.12 14.10
CA ASP A 77 -0.71 0.67 14.66
C ASP A 77 -0.68 2.06 13.98
N ILE A 78 -1.54 2.95 14.45
CA ILE A 78 -1.70 4.29 13.88
C ILE A 78 -0.47 5.13 14.21
N GLY A 79 0.19 5.63 13.17
CA GLY A 79 1.44 6.39 13.30
C GLY A 79 2.69 5.52 13.15
N CYS A 80 2.54 4.23 12.85
CA CYS A 80 3.64 3.40 12.40
C CYS A 80 4.36 4.08 11.21
N GLY A 81 5.67 4.18 11.31
CA GLY A 81 6.50 4.91 10.37
C GLY A 81 7.95 4.93 10.82
N MET A 82 8.79 5.51 9.97
CA MET A 82 10.23 5.58 10.21
C MET A 82 10.66 7.04 10.36
N MET A 83 11.62 7.27 11.25
CA MET A 83 12.33 8.54 11.38
C MET A 83 13.82 8.27 11.22
N ALA A 84 14.50 9.07 10.41
CA ALA A 84 15.94 8.97 10.22
C ALA A 84 16.58 10.33 10.52
N VAL A 85 17.67 10.32 11.29
CA VAL A 85 18.44 11.52 11.63
C VAL A 85 19.84 11.38 11.07
N ARG A 86 20.25 12.36 10.27
CA ARG A 86 21.62 12.42 9.74
C ARG A 86 22.58 12.80 10.86
N THR A 87 23.59 11.98 11.10
CA THR A 87 24.69 12.25 12.03
C THR A 87 25.90 12.80 11.26
N SER A 88 26.93 13.21 12.00
CA SER A 88 28.25 13.54 11.46
C SER A 88 29.19 12.32 11.39
N LEU A 89 28.75 11.15 11.85
CA LEU A 89 29.55 9.92 11.91
C LEU A 89 29.54 9.19 10.57
N ALA A 90 30.66 8.57 10.23
CA ALA A 90 30.80 7.64 9.11
C ALA A 90 30.79 6.19 9.61
N ALA A 91 30.67 5.23 8.67
CA ALA A 91 30.65 3.80 9.02
C ALA A 91 31.89 3.36 9.82
N GLY A 92 33.06 3.96 9.58
CA GLY A 92 34.29 3.66 10.32
C GLY A 92 34.36 4.21 11.75
N ASP A 93 33.46 5.14 12.11
CA ASP A 93 33.35 5.65 13.49
C ASP A 93 32.49 4.71 14.36
N LEU A 94 31.89 3.68 13.77
CA LEU A 94 31.02 2.71 14.43
C LEU A 94 31.81 1.46 14.86
N PRO A 95 31.50 0.84 16.00
CA PRO A 95 32.10 -0.43 16.40
C PRO A 95 31.68 -1.55 15.44
N GLU A 96 32.59 -2.51 15.19
CA GLU A 96 32.32 -3.67 14.31
C GLU A 96 31.25 -4.64 14.84
N SER A 97 30.84 -4.48 16.09
CA SER A 97 29.86 -5.34 16.77
C SER A 97 28.40 -4.93 16.52
N LEU A 98 28.14 -3.98 15.63
CA LEU A 98 26.78 -3.56 15.23
C LEU A 98 26.20 -4.42 14.12
#